data_AF-A0A2B4R5A3-F1
#
_entry.id   AF-A0A2B4R5A3-F1
#
_cell.length_a   1.000
_cell.length_b   1.000
_cell.length_c   1.000
_cell.angle_alpha   90.00
_cell.angle_beta   90.00
_cell.angle_gamma   90.00
#
_symmetry.space_group_name_H-M   'P 1'
#
loop_
_entity.id
_entity.type
_entity.pdbx_description
1 polymer ?
#
loop_
_entity_poly.entity_id
_entity_poly.type
_entity_poly.pdbx_seq_one_letter_code
_entity_poly.pdbx_strand_id
1 'polypeptide(L)'
;MSSSNMAEQVMPKLDLVQEKLGAVEFKLGKVESKLEELENHVKSLDAQVCSLQTKVECLESFQKKTERTVNDIENGMNFADEERKSFMMRIQELQTQLNQLKDEKLYMEVFQRRENLRFFGIQEVGAEEDTKEGLVNFLRTDLGLEDADGLESQRAHQIGKRDPSNGKPRKII
;
A
#
# COMPACT_ATOMS: atom_id res chain seq x y z
N MET A 1 -8.26 16.82 114.55
CA MET A 1 -8.51 17.17 113.13
C MET A 1 -9.32 16.04 112.54
N SER A 2 -10.62 16.29 112.46
CA SER A 2 -11.67 15.27 112.45
C SER A 2 -11.92 14.75 111.04
N SER A 3 -12.32 13.48 110.93
CA SER A 3 -12.68 12.77 109.69
C SER A 3 -13.59 13.59 108.73
N SER A 4 -14.37 14.53 109.27
CA SER A 4 -15.22 15.49 108.53
C SER A 4 -14.47 16.40 107.54
N ASN A 5 -13.26 16.90 107.86
CA ASN A 5 -12.52 17.82 106.99
C ASN A 5 -11.87 17.08 105.79
N MET A 6 -11.52 15.81 105.98
CA MET A 6 -11.08 14.93 104.89
C MET A 6 -12.23 14.63 103.92
N ALA A 7 -13.45 14.39 104.42
CA ALA A 7 -14.62 14.15 103.57
C ALA A 7 -14.98 15.37 102.69
N GLU A 8 -14.93 16.58 103.26
CA GLU A 8 -15.18 17.83 102.52
C GLU A 8 -14.18 18.09 101.38
N GLN A 9 -12.93 17.62 101.49
CA GLN A 9 -11.93 17.77 100.43
C GLN A 9 -11.99 16.66 99.36
N VAL A 10 -12.53 15.48 99.70
CA VAL A 10 -12.53 14.31 98.82
C VAL A 10 -13.74 14.30 97.88
N MET A 11 -14.94 14.68 98.34
CA MET A 11 -16.15 14.66 97.49
C MET A 11 -16.01 15.48 96.18
N PRO A 12 -15.52 16.73 96.20
CA PRO A 12 -15.40 17.53 94.96
C PRO A 12 -14.42 16.92 93.95
N LYS A 13 -13.37 16.23 94.43
CA LYS A 13 -12.44 15.51 93.55
C LYS A 13 -13.10 14.29 92.93
N LEU A 14 -13.96 13.60 93.67
CA LEU A 14 -14.73 12.46 93.18
C LEU A 14 -15.73 12.90 92.10
N ASP A 15 -16.45 14.00 92.33
CA ASP A 15 -17.39 14.57 91.34
C ASP A 15 -16.65 14.96 90.04
N LEU A 16 -15.49 15.60 90.17
CA LEU A 16 -14.65 15.95 89.01
C LEU A 16 -14.14 14.70 88.26
N VAL A 17 -13.79 13.63 88.98
CA VAL A 17 -13.41 12.35 88.37
C VAL A 17 -14.59 11.74 87.63
N GLN A 18 -15.79 11.77 88.21
CA GLN A 18 -17.02 11.27 87.59
C GLN A 18 -17.37 12.04 86.31
N GLU A 19 -17.28 13.38 86.33
CA GLU A 19 -17.50 14.21 85.15
C GLU A 19 -16.49 13.90 84.04
N LYS A 20 -15.20 13.80 84.38
CA LYS A 20 -14.15 13.45 83.42
C LYS A 20 -14.35 12.06 82.84
N LEU A 21 -14.79 11.09 83.65
CA LEU A 21 -15.07 9.73 83.20
C LEU A 21 -16.22 9.72 82.18
N GLY A 22 -17.31 10.43 82.47
CA GLY A 22 -18.43 10.58 81.52
C GLY A 22 -18.01 11.25 80.21
N ALA A 23 -17.13 12.27 80.28
CA ALA A 23 -16.57 12.91 79.09
C ALA A 23 -15.66 11.97 78.27
N VAL A 24 -14.93 11.06 78.93
CA VAL A 24 -14.11 10.03 78.29
C VAL A 24 -15.00 8.98 77.62
N GLU A 25 -16.01 8.47 78.31
CA GLU A 25 -16.98 7.51 77.75
C GLU A 25 -17.68 8.06 76.50
N PHE A 26 -18.12 9.33 76.56
CA PHE A 26 -18.73 9.98 75.40
C PHE A 26 -17.76 10.12 74.21
N LYS A 27 -16.50 10.46 74.45
CA LYS A 27 -15.48 10.52 73.39
C LYS A 27 -15.17 9.13 72.84
N LEU A 28 -15.16 8.10 73.68
CA LEU A 28 -14.93 6.72 73.26
C LEU A 28 -16.05 6.23 72.32
N GLY A 29 -17.32 6.49 72.67
CA GLY A 29 -18.44 6.14 71.78
C GLY A 29 -18.39 6.83 70.41
N LYS A 30 -17.89 8.08 70.36
CA LYS A 30 -17.64 8.77 69.08
C LYS A 30 -16.50 8.15 68.28
N VAL A 31 -15.46 7.64 68.94
CA VAL A 31 -14.34 6.94 68.28
C VAL A 31 -14.81 5.60 67.73
N GLU A 32 -15.59 4.85 68.50
CA GLU A 32 -16.20 3.58 68.07
C GLU A 32 -17.07 3.77 66.81
N SER A 33 -17.94 4.79 66.82
CA SER A 33 -18.78 5.10 65.66
C SER A 33 -17.95 5.42 64.40
N LYS A 34 -16.87 6.20 64.55
CA LYS A 34 -15.97 6.53 63.44
C LYS A 34 -15.18 5.31 62.94
N LEU A 35 -14.83 4.39 63.83
CA LEU A 35 -14.15 3.14 63.45
C LEU A 35 -15.07 2.25 62.64
N GLU A 36 -16.35 2.14 63.02
CA GLU A 36 -17.35 1.40 62.25
C GLU A 36 -17.57 2.00 60.85
N GLU A 37 -17.67 3.34 60.76
CA GLU A 37 -17.74 4.02 59.47
C GLU A 37 -16.51 3.74 58.60
N LEU A 38 -15.30 3.83 59.17
CA LEU A 38 -14.05 3.54 58.44
C LEU A 38 -14.01 2.09 57.96
N GLU A 39 -14.42 1.12 58.79
CA GLU A 39 -14.47 -0.28 58.42
C GLU A 39 -15.39 -0.51 57.21
N ASN A 40 -16.54 0.15 57.18
CA ASN A 40 -17.47 0.09 56.06
C ASN A 40 -16.90 0.71 54.78
N HIS A 41 -16.18 1.83 54.90
CA HIS A 41 -15.48 2.44 53.75
C HIS A 41 -14.38 1.51 53.21
N VAL A 42 -13.60 0.86 54.09
CA VAL A 42 -12.57 -0.10 53.69
C VAL A 42 -13.18 -1.29 52.94
N LYS A 43 -14.27 -1.88 53.46
CA LYS A 43 -15.01 -2.96 52.77
C LYS A 43 -15.50 -2.55 51.37
N SER A 44 -16.00 -1.32 51.24
CA SER A 44 -16.43 -0.76 49.95
C SER A 44 -15.25 -0.59 48.98
N LEU A 45 -14.11 -0.08 49.47
CA LEU A 45 -12.90 0.07 48.67
C LEU A 45 -12.36 -1.29 48.22
N ASP A 46 -12.32 -2.30 49.09
CA ASP A 46 -11.89 -3.65 48.74
C ASP A 46 -12.75 -4.23 47.61
N ALA A 47 -14.07 -4.08 47.68
CA ALA A 47 -14.98 -4.52 46.62
C ALA A 47 -14.71 -3.80 45.28
N GLN A 48 -14.43 -2.50 45.32
CA GLN A 48 -14.07 -1.73 44.13
C GLN A 48 -12.72 -2.16 43.54
N VAL A 49 -11.73 -2.42 44.38
CA VAL A 49 -10.42 -2.94 43.95
C VAL A 49 -10.56 -4.30 43.28
N CYS A 50 -11.33 -5.23 43.86
CA CYS A 50 -11.61 -6.52 43.23
C CYS A 50 -12.27 -6.36 41.85
N SER A 51 -13.26 -5.46 41.73
CA SER A 51 -13.93 -5.17 40.46
C SER A 51 -12.98 -4.60 39.41
N LEU A 52 -12.09 -3.69 39.80
CA LEU A 52 -11.06 -3.14 38.92
C LEU A 52 -10.08 -4.22 38.46
N GLN A 53 -9.67 -5.11 39.37
CA GLN A 53 -8.75 -6.20 39.04
C GLN A 53 -9.33 -7.12 37.96
N THR A 54 -10.59 -7.53 38.09
CA THR A 54 -11.28 -8.33 37.06
C THR A 54 -11.36 -7.60 35.71
N LYS A 55 -11.61 -6.28 35.72
CA LYS A 55 -11.63 -5.49 34.47
C LYS A 55 -10.25 -5.42 33.80
N VAL A 56 -9.18 -5.29 34.58
CA VAL A 56 -7.80 -5.28 34.07
C VAL A 56 -7.48 -6.63 33.42
N GLU A 57 -7.77 -7.75 34.08
CA GLU A 57 -7.55 -9.10 33.53
C GLU A 57 -8.34 -9.31 32.22
N CYS A 58 -9.58 -8.80 32.16
CA CYS A 58 -10.39 -8.84 30.96
C CYS A 58 -9.75 -8.02 29.82
N LEU A 59 -9.29 -6.80 30.09
CA LEU A 59 -8.62 -5.95 29.11
C LEU A 59 -7.33 -6.58 28.58
N GLU A 60 -6.53 -7.19 29.45
CA GLU A 60 -5.32 -7.92 29.04
C GLU A 60 -5.63 -9.09 28.10
N SER A 61 -6.71 -9.83 28.38
CA SER A 61 -7.15 -10.92 27.50
C SER A 61 -7.61 -10.40 26.12
N PHE A 62 -8.32 -9.27 26.11
CA PHE A 62 -8.78 -8.63 24.88
C PHE A 62 -7.61 -8.06 24.07
N GLN A 63 -6.62 -7.46 24.73
CA GLN A 63 -5.39 -6.99 24.10
C GLN A 63 -4.66 -8.14 23.39
N LYS A 64 -4.45 -9.27 24.08
CA LYS A 64 -3.80 -10.46 23.47
C LYS A 64 -4.55 -11.00 22.26
N LYS A 65 -5.89 -11.00 22.29
CA LYS A 65 -6.70 -11.42 21.15
C LYS A 65 -6.58 -10.45 19.97
N THR A 66 -6.56 -9.15 20.28
CA THR A 66 -6.42 -8.08 19.28
C THR A 66 -5.05 -8.17 18.60
N GLU A 67 -3.97 -8.36 19.37
CA GLU A 67 -2.61 -8.52 18.86
C GLU A 67 -2.49 -9.71 17.90
N ARG A 68 -3.09 -10.86 18.23
CA ARG A 68 -3.14 -12.02 17.31
C ARG A 68 -3.86 -11.69 16.00
N THR A 69 -5.00 -11.01 16.10
CA THR A 69 -5.79 -10.64 14.91
C THR A 69 -5.02 -9.68 14.01
N VAL A 70 -4.28 -8.73 14.61
CA VAL A 70 -3.41 -7.81 13.86
C VAL A 70 -2.30 -8.58 13.13
N ASN A 71 -1.62 -9.50 13.81
CA ASN A 71 -0.58 -10.33 13.18
C ASN A 71 -1.14 -11.18 12.02
N ASP A 72 -2.34 -11.75 12.18
CA ASP A 72 -2.99 -12.52 11.13
C ASP A 72 -3.31 -11.65 9.90
N ILE A 73 -3.77 -10.42 10.12
CA ILE A 73 -4.02 -9.44 9.06
C ILE A 73 -2.72 -9.03 8.36
N GLU A 74 -1.65 -8.77 9.10
CA GLU A 74 -0.34 -8.42 8.54
C GLU A 74 0.20 -9.54 7.64
N ASN A 75 0.11 -10.78 8.10
CA ASN A 75 0.50 -11.95 7.31
C ASN A 75 -0.34 -12.08 6.05
N GLY A 76 -1.66 -11.91 6.15
CA GLY A 76 -2.56 -11.93 4.99
C GLY A 76 -2.26 -10.81 3.99
N MET A 77 -1.90 -9.61 4.47
CA MET A 77 -1.54 -8.49 3.62
C MET A 77 -0.22 -8.73 2.87
N ASN A 78 0.78 -9.31 3.54
CA ASN A 78 2.05 -9.68 2.92
C ASN A 78 1.85 -10.71 1.82
N PHE A 79 1.05 -11.76 2.07
CA PHE A 79 0.70 -12.75 1.07
C PHE A 79 0.00 -12.13 -0.15
N ALA A 80 -1.00 -11.28 0.07
CA ALA A 80 -1.70 -10.60 -1.02
C ALA A 80 -0.77 -9.67 -1.83
N ASP A 81 0.20 -9.02 -1.19
CA ASP A 81 1.19 -8.18 -1.89
C ASP A 81 2.15 -9.01 -2.76
N GLU A 82 2.54 -10.21 -2.31
CA GLU A 82 3.33 -11.15 -3.10
C GLU A 82 2.56 -11.65 -4.33
N GLU A 83 1.28 -12.03 -4.17
CA GLU A 83 0.42 -12.42 -5.30
C GLU A 83 0.26 -11.27 -6.29
N ARG A 84 0.03 -10.05 -5.80
CA ARG A 84 -0.08 -8.84 -6.63
C ARG A 84 1.19 -8.61 -7.45
N LYS A 85 2.38 -8.76 -6.85
CA LYS A 85 3.67 -8.66 -7.56
C LYS A 85 3.80 -9.73 -8.65
N SER A 86 3.43 -10.97 -8.34
CA SER A 86 3.43 -12.07 -9.32
C SER A 86 2.52 -11.78 -10.51
N PHE A 87 1.29 -11.33 -10.27
CA PHE A 87 0.37 -10.94 -11.35
C PHE A 87 0.90 -9.76 -12.18
N MET A 88 1.54 -8.77 -11.54
CA MET A 88 2.14 -7.65 -12.25
C MET A 88 3.23 -8.12 -13.23
N MET A 89 4.11 -9.03 -12.81
CA MET A 89 5.11 -9.63 -13.68
C MET A 89 4.47 -10.40 -14.84
N ARG A 90 3.40 -11.17 -14.57
CA ARG A 90 2.71 -11.93 -15.62
C ARG A 90 2.03 -11.02 -16.64
N ILE A 91 1.47 -9.90 -16.21
CA ILE A 91 0.88 -8.89 -17.11
C ILE A 91 1.96 -8.29 -18.02
N GLN A 92 3.13 -7.92 -17.47
CA GLN A 92 4.24 -7.38 -18.26
C GLN A 92 4.74 -8.38 -19.30
N GLU A 93 4.87 -9.65 -18.91
CA GLU A 93 5.24 -10.73 -19.82
C GLU A 93 4.22 -10.89 -20.96
N LEU A 94 2.93 -10.94 -20.63
CA LEU A 94 1.86 -11.05 -21.63
C LEU A 94 1.81 -9.83 -22.57
N GLN A 95 2.05 -8.62 -22.06
CA GLN A 95 2.16 -7.41 -22.88
C GLN A 95 3.32 -7.51 -23.87
N THR A 96 4.46 -8.05 -23.42
CA THR A 96 5.65 -8.24 -24.27
C THR A 96 5.38 -9.27 -25.36
N GLN A 97 4.81 -10.41 -25.01
CA GLN A 97 4.41 -11.44 -25.98
C GLN A 97 3.38 -10.93 -26.98
N LEU A 98 2.41 -10.13 -26.53
CA LEU A 98 1.40 -9.54 -27.41
C LEU A 98 2.03 -8.59 -28.44
N ASN A 99 3.01 -7.77 -28.03
CA ASN A 99 3.71 -6.88 -28.94
C ASN A 99 4.54 -7.67 -29.96
N GLN A 100 5.25 -8.71 -29.52
CA GLN A 100 5.99 -9.59 -30.43
C GLN A 100 5.07 -10.25 -31.47
N LEU A 101 3.91 -10.77 -31.05
CA LEU A 101 2.94 -11.36 -31.96
C LEU A 101 2.32 -10.34 -32.92
N LYS A 102 2.15 -9.08 -32.50
CA LYS A 102 1.71 -7.99 -33.38
C LYS A 102 2.76 -7.71 -34.45
N ASP A 103 4.03 -7.63 -34.08
CA ASP A 103 5.14 -7.38 -35.00
C ASP A 103 5.30 -8.54 -35.99
N GLU A 104 5.24 -9.79 -35.51
CA GLU A 104 5.28 -10.99 -36.35
C GLU A 104 4.09 -11.04 -37.32
N LYS A 105 2.88 -10.73 -36.83
CA LYS A 105 1.70 -10.64 -37.68
C LYS A 105 1.88 -9.58 -38.74
N LEU A 106 2.36 -8.38 -38.38
CA LEU A 106 2.60 -7.30 -39.33
C LEU A 106 3.60 -7.76 -40.39
N TYR A 107 4.73 -8.34 -39.97
CA TYR A 107 5.74 -8.88 -40.87
C TYR A 107 5.15 -9.91 -41.85
N MET A 108 4.33 -10.85 -41.37
CA MET A 108 3.69 -11.83 -42.23
C MET A 108 2.65 -11.22 -43.18
N GLU A 109 1.80 -10.29 -42.72
CA GLU A 109 0.82 -9.61 -43.56
C GLU A 109 1.50 -8.84 -44.70
N VAL A 110 2.56 -8.12 -44.34
CA VAL A 110 3.40 -7.36 -45.25
C VAL A 110 4.08 -8.29 -46.27
N PHE A 111 4.73 -9.35 -45.82
CA PHE A 111 5.36 -10.37 -46.66
C PHE A 111 4.37 -11.02 -47.64
N GLN A 112 3.18 -11.42 -47.17
CA GLN A 112 2.15 -12.07 -47.99
C GLN A 112 1.50 -11.11 -49.01
N ARG A 113 1.48 -9.80 -48.73
CA ARG A 113 0.89 -8.78 -49.60
C ARG A 113 1.78 -8.33 -50.75
N ARG A 114 2.91 -9.01 -50.99
CA ARG A 114 3.88 -8.67 -52.05
C ARG A 114 4.46 -7.28 -51.81
N GLU A 115 5.33 -7.15 -50.79
CA GLU A 115 6.24 -6.02 -50.47
C GLU A 115 7.08 -5.43 -51.63
N ASN A 116 6.74 -5.73 -52.86
CA ASN A 116 7.47 -5.32 -54.03
C ASN A 116 6.50 -4.51 -54.88
N LEU A 117 6.43 -3.20 -54.61
CA LEU A 117 5.89 -2.28 -55.59
C LEU A 117 6.78 -2.38 -56.83
N ARG A 118 6.20 -2.90 -57.92
CA ARG A 118 6.93 -3.09 -59.17
C ARG A 118 6.75 -1.85 -60.02
N PHE A 119 7.81 -1.09 -60.15
CA PHE A 119 7.84 0.07 -61.04
C PHE A 119 8.38 -0.36 -62.41
N PHE A 120 7.70 0.06 -63.47
CA PHE A 120 8.06 -0.23 -64.85
C PHE A 120 8.17 1.08 -65.63
N GLY A 121 9.11 1.16 -66.57
CA GLY A 121 9.21 2.30 -67.47
C GLY A 121 9.98 3.50 -66.91
N ILE A 122 10.59 3.40 -65.71
CA ILE A 122 11.51 4.41 -65.19
C ILE A 122 12.84 4.29 -65.94
N GLN A 123 13.28 5.36 -66.60
CA GLN A 123 14.46 5.35 -67.47
C GLN A 123 15.76 5.16 -66.68
N GLU A 124 16.65 4.29 -67.16
CA GLU A 124 17.98 4.08 -66.55
C GLU A 124 18.98 5.12 -67.08
N VAL A 125 19.52 5.96 -66.20
CA VAL A 125 20.53 6.99 -66.50
C VAL A 125 21.93 6.44 -66.23
N GLY A 126 22.46 5.66 -67.18
CA GLY A 126 23.83 5.15 -67.10
C GLY A 126 23.98 3.83 -66.35
N ALA A 127 25.21 3.41 -66.06
CA ALA A 127 25.51 2.10 -65.45
C ALA A 127 25.69 2.16 -63.92
N GLU A 128 25.86 3.35 -63.36
CA GLU A 128 26.18 3.60 -61.94
C GLU A 128 25.05 4.34 -61.19
N GLU A 129 23.85 4.40 -61.76
CA GLU A 129 22.72 5.08 -61.14
C GLU A 129 22.28 4.39 -59.84
N ASP A 130 22.12 5.16 -58.77
CA ASP A 130 21.47 4.69 -57.55
C ASP A 130 19.98 4.48 -57.84
N THR A 131 19.56 3.21 -57.81
CA THR A 131 18.18 2.82 -58.08
C THR A 131 17.19 3.48 -57.13
N LYS A 132 17.60 3.74 -55.87
CA LYS A 132 16.75 4.43 -54.90
C LYS A 132 16.57 5.89 -55.27
N GLU A 133 17.66 6.57 -55.64
CA GLU A 133 17.61 7.98 -56.04
C GLU A 133 16.75 8.18 -57.28
N GLY A 134 16.91 7.34 -58.31
CA GLY A 134 16.09 7.37 -59.52
C GLY A 134 14.60 7.14 -59.22
N LEU A 135 14.28 6.23 -58.30
CA LEU A 135 12.90 5.98 -57.87
C LEU A 135 12.32 7.19 -57.11
N VAL A 136 13.04 7.75 -56.14
CA VAL A 136 12.60 8.93 -55.37
C VAL A 136 12.40 10.14 -56.28
N ASN A 137 13.29 10.36 -57.24
CA ASN A 137 13.16 11.42 -58.23
C ASN A 137 11.93 11.26 -59.12
N PHE A 138 11.63 10.04 -59.57
CA PHE A 138 10.40 9.73 -60.30
C PHE A 138 9.14 9.98 -59.44
N LEU A 139 9.13 9.52 -58.18
CA LEU A 139 8.01 9.74 -57.26
C LEU A 139 7.75 11.24 -57.03
N ARG A 140 8.81 12.04 -56.90
CA ARG A 140 8.70 13.49 -56.72
C ARG A 140 8.27 14.21 -57.98
N THR A 141 8.91 13.91 -59.11
CA THR A 141 8.79 14.70 -60.35
C THR A 141 7.58 14.28 -61.19
N ASP A 142 7.41 12.98 -61.39
CA ASP A 142 6.39 12.44 -62.29
C ASP A 142 5.07 12.16 -61.56
N LEU A 143 5.14 11.76 -60.28
CA LEU A 143 3.94 11.47 -59.47
C LEU A 143 3.54 12.60 -58.50
N GLY A 144 4.36 13.64 -58.36
CA GLY A 144 4.05 14.80 -57.53
C GLY A 144 4.00 14.51 -56.02
N LEU A 145 4.71 13.49 -55.54
CA LEU A 145 4.81 13.21 -54.11
C LEU A 145 5.76 14.21 -53.44
N GLU A 146 5.21 15.17 -52.72
CA GLU A 146 5.97 16.27 -52.08
C GLU A 146 6.97 15.77 -51.03
N ASP A 147 6.64 14.70 -50.29
CA ASP A 147 7.50 14.06 -49.28
C ASP A 147 8.00 12.68 -49.74
N ALA A 148 8.50 12.59 -50.98
CA ALA A 148 9.07 11.35 -51.50
C ALA A 148 10.33 10.90 -50.73
N ASP A 149 11.05 11.83 -50.10
CA ASP A 149 12.26 11.54 -49.31
C ASP A 149 11.94 10.93 -47.93
N GLY A 150 10.78 11.28 -47.35
CA GLY A 150 10.28 10.72 -46.09
C GLY A 150 9.78 9.28 -46.22
N LEU A 151 9.67 8.73 -47.44
CA LEU A 151 9.23 7.36 -47.66
C LEU A 151 10.33 6.36 -47.26
N GLU A 152 10.05 5.57 -46.22
CA GLU A 152 10.93 4.50 -45.80
C GLU A 152 10.91 3.36 -46.84
N SER A 153 12.06 3.14 -47.46
CA SER A 153 12.30 2.03 -48.40
C SER A 153 13.27 1.05 -47.77
N GLN A 154 12.82 -0.19 -47.57
CA GLN A 154 13.69 -1.22 -47.00
C GLN A 154 14.79 -1.64 -48.00
N ARG A 155 14.44 -1.79 -49.29
CA ARG A 155 15.34 -2.05 -50.42
C ARG A 155 14.75 -1.47 -51.71
N ALA A 156 15.61 -1.06 -52.65
CA ALA A 156 15.22 -0.68 -54.02
C ALA A 156 16.27 -1.20 -55.00
N HIS A 157 15.89 -2.06 -55.93
CA HIS A 157 16.83 -2.66 -56.88
C HIS A 157 16.18 -3.02 -58.22
N GLN A 158 16.98 -2.94 -59.28
CA GLN A 158 16.56 -3.34 -60.64
C GLN A 158 16.66 -4.86 -60.82
N ILE A 159 15.62 -5.47 -61.36
CA ILE A 159 15.57 -6.92 -61.57
C ILE A 159 15.81 -7.29 -63.03
N GLY A 160 16.80 -8.18 -63.22
CA GLY A 160 17.16 -8.75 -64.52
C GLY A 160 18.47 -8.17 -65.07
N LYS A 161 18.94 -8.74 -66.19
CA LYS A 161 20.11 -8.24 -66.92
C LYS A 161 19.72 -7.07 -67.83
N ARG A 162 20.56 -6.05 -67.89
CA ARG A 162 20.37 -4.93 -68.83
C ARG A 162 20.57 -5.44 -70.26
N ASP A 163 19.63 -5.12 -71.14
CA ASP A 163 19.71 -5.41 -72.57
C ASP A 163 19.88 -4.10 -73.37
N PRO A 164 21.10 -3.76 -73.82
CA PRO A 164 21.37 -2.53 -74.55
C PRO A 164 20.68 -2.46 -75.92
N SER A 165 20.30 -3.60 -76.50
CA SER A 165 19.73 -3.67 -77.85
C SER A 165 18.24 -3.31 -77.91
N ASN A 166 17.53 -3.47 -76.80
CA ASN A 166 16.08 -3.31 -76.70
C ASN A 166 15.67 -1.94 -76.13
N GLY A 167 16.60 -1.19 -75.52
CA GLY A 167 16.35 0.14 -74.94
C GLY A 167 15.33 0.19 -73.79
N LYS A 168 14.74 -0.94 -73.42
CA LYS A 168 13.69 -1.04 -72.40
C LYS A 168 14.29 -1.04 -70.99
N PRO A 169 13.84 -0.15 -70.08
CA PRO A 169 14.34 -0.11 -68.72
C PRO A 169 13.91 -1.35 -67.91
N ARG A 170 14.75 -1.74 -66.94
CA ARG A 170 14.46 -2.82 -66.00
C ARG A 170 13.38 -2.40 -65.01
N LYS A 171 12.67 -3.39 -64.49
CA LYS A 171 11.71 -3.17 -63.40
C LYS A 171 12.46 -2.90 -62.09
N ILE A 172 11.94 -1.98 -61.28
CA ILE A 172 12.42 -1.73 -59.92
C ILE A 172 11.48 -2.45 -58.94
N ILE A 173 12.08 -3.08 -57.93
CA ILE A 173 11.41 -3.68 -56.78
C ILE A 173 12.04 -3.15 -55.50
#